data_AF-A0A146K484-F1
#
_entry.id   AF-A0A146K484-F1
#
_cell.length_a   1.000
_cell.length_b   1.000
_cell.length_c   1.000
_cell.angle_alpha   90.00
_cell.angle_beta   90.00
_cell.angle_gamma   90.00
#
_symmetry.space_group_name_H-M   'P 1'
#
loop_
_entity.id
_entity.type
_entity.pdbx_description
1 polymer ?
#
loop_
_entity_poly.entity_id
_entity_poly.type
_entity_poly.pdbx_seq_one_letter_code
_entity_poly.pdbx_strand_id
1 'polypeptide(L)'
;ENYGFSSIQGLRLNQEDSEITDQFQKNGRNFTVIAVFDGHNGNEASIYCKENFVDALVACDDFPSNIPVALRTTFESLDDLFCDKNETSGCTAAVAIYDVANEVLYSAHVGDARILYYSADECRSTQDHKPQFEAEKKRIEMYGCEVTNVMGVYRVEGQLAVSRAIGDKKYKNFGVIATPDTNIINCKKCDFVVCACDGLWDILQNEDVLAIMKHLLDIPNPQLTHKQQAYCNAAEMYVKCDANAGDQFLNKIGGLQYFKKQSVTAPTEDMSFTQRIAVALTRISYIMHSQDNVTCCILIPHFNEEVEASFMETSKVIDTQDDSIIFQLQDKKIQVYEEQIQHLIQTQEQILSENSQLKSRIGDLCNEKDELKHEIEQFQNQIKHFQHLQADFDQLKGENEDLKLQLNQKERHIDYQMTLSQLQQPKPQYSQQSKLEKENQQLKQKLLVLESSLKFKSEIPAQEKSFCTKEKVIVKKEIIVKKDENNFEKEYSKERELNSNLEKANMQLSQKICKLDANFQKQSNEMTFLHQNEVEKLTLENLKQKQLIDLLLEQKQK
;
A
#
# COMPACT_ATOMS: atom_id res chain seq x y z
N GLU A 1 28.42 -35.67 -8.60
CA GLU A 1 28.57 -34.70 -7.49
C GLU A 1 27.41 -34.90 -6.53
N ASN A 2 27.60 -34.62 -5.24
CA ASN A 2 26.56 -34.84 -4.22
C ASN A 2 25.67 -33.61 -3.99
N TYR A 3 25.83 -32.56 -4.78
CA TYR A 3 24.95 -31.40 -4.85
C TYR A 3 24.76 -30.98 -6.31
N GLY A 4 23.76 -30.15 -6.58
CA GLY A 4 23.49 -29.63 -7.92
C GLY A 4 22.37 -28.61 -7.90
N PHE A 5 22.24 -27.84 -8.98
CA PHE A 5 21.18 -26.84 -9.09
C PHE A 5 20.62 -26.76 -10.51
N SER A 6 19.47 -26.10 -10.61
CA SER A 6 18.88 -25.60 -11.85
C SER A 6 18.24 -24.25 -11.55
N SER A 7 18.46 -23.28 -12.42
CA SER A 7 17.83 -21.96 -12.37
C SER A 7 17.31 -21.62 -13.77
N ILE A 8 16.02 -21.28 -13.85
CA ILE A 8 15.35 -20.94 -15.10
C ILE A 8 14.61 -19.61 -14.97
N GLN A 9 14.69 -18.78 -16.00
CA GLN A 9 13.95 -17.51 -16.05
C GLN A 9 12.43 -17.76 -16.10
N GLY A 10 12.00 -18.88 -16.68
CA GLY A 10 10.59 -19.19 -16.83
C GLY A 10 9.87 -18.19 -17.75
N LEU A 11 8.70 -17.74 -17.31
CA LEU A 11 7.83 -16.84 -18.09
C LEU A 11 8.05 -15.34 -17.78
N ARG A 12 8.90 -15.01 -16.79
CA ARG A 12 9.26 -13.64 -16.44
C ARG A 12 10.11 -12.99 -17.54
N LEU A 13 10.14 -11.66 -17.55
CA LEU A 13 10.96 -10.88 -18.50
C LEU A 13 12.45 -10.94 -18.17
N ASN A 14 12.79 -11.00 -16.88
CA ASN A 14 14.15 -11.02 -16.36
C ASN A 14 14.31 -12.22 -15.42
N GLN A 15 15.56 -12.66 -15.24
CA GLN A 15 15.95 -13.57 -14.17
C GLN A 15 16.40 -12.75 -12.97
N GLU A 16 15.63 -12.78 -11.89
CA GLU A 16 15.92 -12.13 -10.61
C GLU A 16 16.40 -13.10 -9.53
N ASP A 17 16.25 -14.42 -9.76
CA ASP A 17 16.84 -15.44 -8.89
C ASP A 17 18.37 -15.54 -9.04
N SER A 18 19.01 -15.97 -7.96
CA SER A 18 20.39 -16.46 -7.96
C SER A 18 20.60 -17.54 -6.91
N GLU A 19 21.74 -18.22 -6.97
CA GLU A 19 21.99 -19.47 -6.27
C GLU A 19 23.47 -19.67 -5.93
N ILE A 20 23.74 -20.41 -4.85
CA ILE A 20 25.07 -20.92 -4.52
C ILE A 20 25.00 -22.44 -4.43
N THR A 21 25.95 -23.13 -5.06
CA THR A 21 26.27 -24.53 -4.80
C THR A 21 27.77 -24.71 -4.79
N ASP A 22 28.37 -24.78 -3.61
CA ASP A 22 29.83 -24.75 -3.49
C ASP A 22 30.34 -25.54 -2.28
N GLN A 23 31.64 -25.79 -2.25
CA GLN A 23 32.35 -26.35 -1.11
C GLN A 23 33.47 -25.42 -0.67
N PHE A 24 33.60 -25.23 0.65
CA PHE A 24 34.66 -24.41 1.21
C PHE A 24 35.23 -25.02 2.49
N GLN A 25 36.41 -24.56 2.87
CA GLN A 25 37.12 -25.04 4.06
C GLN A 25 37.38 -23.91 5.05
N LYS A 26 37.18 -24.19 6.34
CA LYS A 26 37.58 -23.30 7.43
C LYS A 26 38.09 -24.12 8.60
N ASN A 27 39.25 -23.75 9.13
CA ASN A 27 39.87 -24.41 10.29
C ASN A 27 40.00 -25.93 10.11
N GLY A 28 40.29 -26.40 8.89
CA GLY A 28 40.40 -27.83 8.57
C GLY A 28 39.09 -28.61 8.49
N ARG A 29 37.93 -27.94 8.57
CA ARG A 29 36.61 -28.53 8.35
C ARG A 29 36.10 -28.20 6.94
N ASN A 30 35.50 -29.19 6.29
CA ASN A 30 34.87 -29.05 4.99
C ASN A 30 33.38 -28.75 5.18
N PHE A 31 32.88 -27.79 4.41
CA PHE A 31 31.49 -27.41 4.39
C PHE A 31 30.97 -27.44 2.95
N THR A 32 29.74 -27.92 2.77
CA THR A 32 28.98 -27.74 1.53
C THR A 32 27.91 -26.70 1.77
N VAL A 33 27.80 -25.72 0.88
CA VAL A 33 26.73 -24.72 0.90
C VAL A 33 25.83 -24.91 -0.30
N ILE A 34 24.53 -24.92 -0.05
CA ILE A 34 23.52 -24.67 -1.08
C ILE A 34 22.66 -23.47 -0.65
N ALA A 35 22.34 -22.59 -1.58
CA ALA A 35 21.51 -21.43 -1.31
C ALA A 35 20.69 -21.00 -2.52
N VAL A 36 19.50 -20.44 -2.26
CA VAL A 36 18.69 -19.75 -3.26
C VAL A 36 18.36 -18.35 -2.73
N PHE A 37 18.51 -17.35 -3.59
CA PHE A 37 18.16 -15.96 -3.35
C PHE A 37 17.18 -15.53 -4.43
N ASP A 38 15.92 -15.35 -4.06
CA ASP A 38 14.85 -14.91 -4.96
C ASP A 38 14.77 -13.39 -4.91
N GLY A 39 15.13 -12.74 -6.01
CA GLY A 39 15.20 -11.28 -6.11
C GLY A 39 13.88 -10.66 -6.53
N HIS A 40 13.62 -9.43 -6.07
CA HIS A 40 12.47 -8.65 -6.51
C HIS A 40 12.82 -7.17 -6.67
N ASN A 41 12.14 -6.52 -7.61
CA ASN A 41 12.43 -5.14 -8.05
C ASN A 41 13.87 -4.98 -8.57
N GLY A 42 14.38 -5.97 -9.30
CA GLY A 42 15.77 -6.07 -9.71
C GLY A 42 16.48 -7.31 -9.15
N ASN A 43 17.65 -7.63 -9.70
CA ASN A 43 18.44 -8.80 -9.33
C ASN A 43 19.73 -8.43 -8.58
N GLU A 44 19.91 -7.16 -8.25
CA GLU A 44 21.12 -6.63 -7.63
C GLU A 44 21.30 -7.20 -6.22
N ALA A 45 20.22 -7.33 -5.45
CA ALA A 45 20.26 -7.90 -4.10
C ALA A 45 20.59 -9.41 -4.11
N SER A 46 19.97 -10.18 -5.02
CA SER A 46 20.19 -11.62 -5.11
C SER A 46 21.62 -11.91 -5.59
N ILE A 47 22.09 -11.23 -6.65
CA ILE A 47 23.49 -11.33 -7.12
C ILE A 47 24.47 -10.93 -6.03
N TYR A 48 24.21 -9.81 -5.32
CA TYR A 48 25.08 -9.39 -4.23
C TYR A 48 25.19 -10.45 -3.14
N CYS A 49 24.08 -11.09 -2.75
CA CYS A 49 24.13 -12.20 -1.81
C CYS A 49 24.93 -13.37 -2.37
N LYS A 50 24.68 -13.81 -3.61
CA LYS A 50 25.44 -14.90 -4.26
C LYS A 50 26.95 -14.66 -4.23
N GLU A 51 27.39 -13.45 -4.54
CA GLU A 51 28.81 -13.11 -4.65
C GLU A 51 29.51 -12.94 -3.29
N ASN A 52 28.79 -12.52 -2.24
CA ASN A 52 29.41 -12.09 -0.98
C ASN A 52 29.09 -13.00 0.22
N PHE A 53 28.13 -13.91 0.11
CA PHE A 53 27.63 -14.66 1.26
C PHE A 53 28.68 -15.57 1.90
N VAL A 54 29.38 -16.36 1.09
CA VAL A 54 30.39 -17.32 1.61
C VAL A 54 31.55 -16.57 2.26
N ASP A 55 32.04 -15.51 1.63
CA ASP A 55 33.13 -14.69 2.17
C ASP A 55 32.74 -14.01 3.48
N ALA A 56 31.54 -13.43 3.55
CA ALA A 56 31.02 -12.83 4.77
C ALA A 56 30.83 -13.86 5.90
N LEU A 57 30.35 -15.07 5.57
CA LEU A 57 30.22 -16.16 6.54
C LEU A 57 31.58 -16.63 7.06
N VAL A 58 32.55 -16.83 6.17
CA VAL A 58 33.90 -17.29 6.51
C VAL A 58 34.68 -16.23 7.30
N ALA A 59 34.40 -14.95 7.08
CA ALA A 59 34.99 -13.84 7.82
C ALA A 59 34.36 -13.62 9.21
N CYS A 60 33.16 -14.16 9.47
CA CYS A 60 32.51 -14.03 10.76
C CYS A 60 33.29 -14.76 11.86
N ASP A 61 33.59 -14.06 12.96
CA ASP A 61 34.37 -14.61 14.10
C ASP A 61 33.69 -15.83 14.74
N ASP A 62 32.36 -15.88 14.72
CA ASP A 62 31.60 -17.01 15.24
C ASP A 62 31.67 -18.25 14.34
N PHE A 63 32.15 -18.15 13.09
CA PHE A 63 32.23 -19.30 12.18
C PHE A 63 33.59 -20.03 12.26
N PRO A 64 33.63 -21.37 12.48
CA PRO A 64 32.52 -22.32 12.56
C PRO A 64 32.20 -22.75 14.02
N SER A 65 32.55 -21.96 15.03
CA SER A 65 32.30 -22.27 16.44
C SER A 65 30.83 -22.19 16.85
N ASN A 66 30.07 -21.27 16.27
CA ASN A 66 28.65 -21.04 16.51
C ASN A 66 27.97 -20.64 15.18
N ILE A 67 27.75 -21.64 14.33
CA ILE A 67 27.21 -21.44 12.97
C ILE A 67 25.84 -20.74 12.95
N PRO A 68 24.87 -21.02 13.87
CA PRO A 68 23.61 -20.27 13.90
C PRO A 68 23.79 -18.76 14.13
N VAL A 69 24.68 -18.37 15.04
CA VAL A 69 24.98 -16.95 15.28
C VAL A 69 25.70 -16.37 14.07
N ALA A 70 26.70 -17.08 13.53
CA ALA A 70 27.40 -16.64 12.34
C ALA A 70 26.46 -16.39 11.15
N LEU A 71 25.51 -17.32 10.88
CA LEU A 71 24.51 -17.15 9.83
C LEU A 71 23.63 -15.90 10.07
N ARG A 72 23.16 -15.68 11.30
CA ARG A 72 22.40 -14.46 11.64
C ARG A 72 23.21 -13.20 11.36
N THR A 73 24.45 -13.15 11.85
CA THR A 73 25.36 -12.01 11.66
C THR A 73 25.68 -11.79 10.18
N THR A 74 25.86 -12.86 9.39
CA THR A 74 26.08 -12.76 7.94
C THR A 74 24.89 -12.13 7.24
N PHE A 75 23.66 -12.58 7.50
CA PHE A 75 22.46 -12.00 6.89
C PHE A 75 22.30 -10.52 7.24
N GLU A 76 22.43 -10.16 8.52
CA GLU A 76 22.31 -8.79 9.00
C GLU A 76 23.43 -7.89 8.43
N SER A 77 24.67 -8.38 8.38
CA SER A 77 25.78 -7.63 7.80
C SER A 77 25.66 -7.43 6.30
N LEU A 78 25.18 -8.43 5.55
CA LEU A 78 24.96 -8.29 4.11
C LEU A 78 23.83 -7.29 3.83
N ASP A 79 22.78 -7.31 4.65
CA ASP A 79 21.67 -6.36 4.56
C ASP A 79 22.10 -4.92 4.81
N ASP A 80 22.86 -4.67 5.88
CA ASP A 80 23.39 -3.35 6.19
C ASP A 80 24.27 -2.82 5.04
N LEU A 81 25.22 -3.64 4.59
CA LEU A 81 26.13 -3.28 3.49
C LEU A 81 25.39 -3.07 2.16
N PHE A 82 24.35 -3.86 1.87
CA PHE A 82 23.55 -3.69 0.66
C PHE A 82 22.63 -2.47 0.74
N CYS A 83 22.01 -2.22 1.90
CA CYS A 83 21.18 -1.04 2.13
C CYS A 83 21.97 0.27 2.04
N ASP A 84 23.29 0.25 2.27
CA ASP A 84 24.15 1.42 2.06
C ASP A 84 24.45 1.69 0.57
N LYS A 85 24.14 0.75 -0.32
CA LYS A 85 24.13 0.98 -1.77
C LYS A 85 22.87 1.76 -2.15
N ASN A 86 22.95 2.55 -3.22
CA ASN A 86 21.80 3.29 -3.77
C ASN A 86 20.88 2.39 -4.63
N GLU A 87 20.66 1.15 -4.19
CA GLU A 87 19.82 0.17 -4.87
C GLU A 87 18.45 0.06 -4.20
N THR A 88 17.44 -0.37 -4.96
CA THR A 88 16.06 -0.50 -4.47
C THR A 88 15.55 -1.93 -4.43
N SER A 89 16.29 -2.88 -5.01
CA SER A 89 15.91 -4.30 -5.01
C SER A 89 15.96 -4.90 -3.60
N GLY A 90 15.26 -5.99 -3.42
CA GLY A 90 15.41 -6.88 -2.27
C GLY A 90 15.54 -8.32 -2.74
N CYS A 91 15.88 -9.21 -1.82
CA CYS A 91 15.77 -10.64 -2.08
C CYS A 91 15.41 -11.42 -0.81
N THR A 92 14.77 -12.55 -1.03
CA THR A 92 14.67 -13.62 -0.04
C THR A 92 15.99 -14.40 -0.01
N ALA A 93 16.15 -15.26 0.99
CA ALA A 93 17.31 -16.13 1.06
C ALA A 93 16.94 -17.42 1.78
N ALA A 94 17.28 -18.56 1.18
CA ALA A 94 17.18 -19.88 1.77
C ALA A 94 18.57 -20.54 1.68
N VAL A 95 19.28 -20.63 2.81
CA VAL A 95 20.67 -21.09 2.89
C VAL A 95 20.76 -22.34 3.74
N ALA A 96 21.44 -23.37 3.24
CA ALA A 96 21.78 -24.57 3.99
C ALA A 96 23.29 -24.86 3.92
N ILE A 97 23.91 -25.04 5.09
CA ILE A 97 25.33 -25.35 5.28
C ILE A 97 25.44 -26.74 5.91
N TYR A 98 26.02 -27.68 5.17
CA TYR A 98 26.33 -29.01 5.67
C TYR A 98 27.78 -29.09 6.12
N ASP A 99 27.96 -29.36 7.41
CA ASP A 99 29.25 -29.60 8.03
C ASP A 99 29.62 -31.08 7.91
N VAL A 100 30.48 -31.39 6.94
CA VAL A 100 30.82 -32.76 6.55
C VAL A 100 31.47 -33.53 7.70
N ALA A 101 32.29 -32.86 8.52
CA ALA A 101 33.04 -33.51 9.58
C ALA A 101 32.15 -33.96 10.75
N ASN A 102 31.11 -33.19 11.07
CA ASN A 102 30.20 -33.49 12.18
C ASN A 102 28.85 -34.09 11.73
N GLU A 103 28.61 -34.14 10.42
CA GLU A 103 27.35 -34.61 9.82
C GLU A 103 26.14 -33.82 10.33
N VAL A 104 26.27 -32.48 10.39
CA VAL A 104 25.22 -31.57 10.87
C VAL A 104 24.86 -30.59 9.76
N LEU A 105 23.56 -30.40 9.55
CA LEU A 105 23.02 -29.36 8.67
C LEU A 105 22.59 -28.15 9.50
N TYR A 106 23.03 -26.99 9.07
CA TYR A 106 22.60 -25.70 9.59
C TYR A 106 21.83 -25.00 8.48
N SER A 107 20.68 -24.42 8.79
CA SER A 107 19.95 -23.63 7.82
C SER A 107 19.56 -22.28 8.38
N ALA A 108 19.45 -21.29 7.49
CA ALA A 108 18.99 -19.96 7.77
C ALA A 108 18.15 -19.45 6.60
N HIS A 109 17.02 -18.79 6.88
CA HIS A 109 16.21 -18.21 5.82
C HIS A 109 15.52 -16.90 6.20
N VAL A 110 15.27 -16.07 5.19
CA VAL A 110 14.37 -14.91 5.21
C VAL A 110 13.50 -14.92 3.97
N GLY A 111 12.27 -14.44 4.07
CA GLY A 111 11.30 -14.47 2.98
C GLY A 111 10.63 -15.83 2.82
N ASP A 112 10.22 -16.14 1.60
CA ASP A 112 9.39 -17.30 1.22
C ASP A 112 10.09 -18.28 0.26
N ALA A 113 11.37 -18.07 -0.06
CA ALA A 113 12.22 -19.19 -0.45
C ALA A 113 12.30 -20.21 0.70
N ARG A 114 12.19 -21.49 0.38
CA ARG A 114 12.00 -22.56 1.36
C ARG A 114 13.06 -23.65 1.25
N ILE A 115 13.41 -24.20 2.41
CA ILE A 115 14.31 -25.33 2.57
C ILE A 115 13.48 -26.52 3.04
N LEU A 116 13.49 -27.60 2.27
CA LEU A 116 12.93 -28.90 2.62
C LEU A 116 14.08 -29.86 2.89
N TYR A 117 14.01 -30.63 3.97
CA TYR A 117 15.00 -31.67 4.25
C TYR A 117 14.31 -32.93 4.77
N TYR A 118 14.81 -34.07 4.32
CA TYR A 118 14.35 -35.38 4.76
C TYR A 118 15.49 -36.09 5.48
N SER A 119 15.22 -36.48 6.73
CA SER A 119 16.19 -37.19 7.54
C SER A 119 15.51 -38.14 8.52
N ALA A 120 16.02 -39.37 8.61
CA ALA A 120 15.54 -40.38 9.56
C ALA A 120 14.02 -40.60 9.50
N ASP A 121 13.47 -40.68 8.28
CA ASP A 121 12.04 -40.83 7.99
C ASP A 121 11.14 -39.66 8.39
N GLU A 122 11.74 -38.50 8.69
CA GLU A 122 11.02 -37.27 9.00
C GLU A 122 11.28 -36.22 7.92
N CYS A 123 10.18 -35.65 7.40
CA CYS A 123 10.21 -34.53 6.48
C CYS A 123 9.95 -33.25 7.26
N ARG A 124 10.83 -32.26 7.09
CA ARG A 124 10.68 -30.93 7.71
C ARG A 124 11.00 -29.85 6.69
N SER A 125 10.42 -28.68 6.90
CA SER A 125 10.69 -27.50 6.08
C SER A 125 10.74 -26.22 6.91
N THR A 126 11.37 -25.19 6.35
CA THR A 126 11.29 -23.84 6.90
C THR A 126 9.88 -23.27 6.72
N GLN A 127 9.48 -22.37 7.62
CA GLN A 127 8.21 -21.66 7.52
C GLN A 127 8.40 -20.33 6.79
N ASP A 128 7.64 -20.10 5.72
CA ASP A 128 7.72 -18.87 4.93
C ASP A 128 7.44 -17.63 5.79
N HIS A 129 8.13 -16.53 5.50
CA HIS A 129 7.92 -15.24 6.16
C HIS A 129 6.91 -14.39 5.38
N LYS A 130 5.63 -14.78 5.46
CA LYS A 130 4.52 -14.06 4.83
C LYS A 130 3.87 -13.07 5.81
N PRO A 131 3.52 -11.83 5.40
CA PRO A 131 3.00 -10.78 6.29
C PRO A 131 1.79 -11.16 7.14
N GLN A 132 0.92 -12.05 6.65
CA GLN A 132 -0.29 -12.48 7.36
C GLN A 132 -0.03 -13.41 8.54
N PHE A 133 1.15 -13.99 8.67
CA PHE A 133 1.45 -14.90 9.77
C PHE A 133 1.58 -14.14 11.07
N GLU A 134 1.02 -14.71 12.14
CA GLU A 134 0.77 -14.03 13.42
C GLU A 134 2.00 -13.33 14.00
N ALA A 135 3.16 -14.00 13.99
CA ALA A 135 4.41 -13.42 14.52
C ALA A 135 4.90 -12.24 13.66
N GLU A 136 4.80 -12.36 12.34
CA GLU A 136 5.22 -11.36 11.38
C GLU A 136 4.29 -10.14 11.41
N LYS A 137 2.97 -10.38 11.39
CA LYS A 137 1.94 -9.35 11.50
C LYS A 137 2.10 -8.53 12.77
N LYS A 138 2.25 -9.19 13.93
CA LYS A 138 2.50 -8.50 15.21
C LYS A 138 3.74 -7.62 15.16
N ARG A 139 4.83 -8.12 14.57
CA ARG A 139 6.08 -7.36 14.43
C ARG A 139 5.88 -6.12 13.56
N ILE A 140 5.20 -6.25 12.42
CA ILE A 140 4.89 -5.13 11.52
C ILE A 140 3.98 -4.10 12.22
N GLU A 141 2.94 -4.55 12.92
CA GLU A 141 2.01 -3.68 13.67
C GLU A 141 2.71 -2.94 14.82
N MET A 142 3.73 -3.53 15.45
CA MET A 142 4.56 -2.85 16.46
C MET A 142 5.37 -1.68 15.89
N TYR A 143 5.63 -1.66 14.58
CA TYR A 143 6.24 -0.53 13.89
C TYR A 143 5.20 0.55 13.50
N GLY A 144 3.92 0.36 13.84
CA GLY A 144 2.82 1.26 13.47
C GLY A 144 2.35 1.10 12.03
N CYS A 145 2.71 -0.02 11.38
CA CYS A 145 2.38 -0.32 9.99
C CYS A 145 1.24 -1.35 9.89
N GLU A 146 0.63 -1.43 8.71
CA GLU A 146 -0.48 -2.32 8.42
C GLU A 146 -0.10 -3.47 7.49
N VAL A 147 -0.73 -4.62 7.71
CA VAL A 147 -0.71 -5.76 6.79
C VAL A 147 -2.03 -5.78 6.03
N THR A 148 -1.96 -5.47 4.74
CA THR A 148 -3.12 -5.26 3.89
C THR A 148 -3.26 -6.38 2.87
N ASN A 149 -4.45 -6.95 2.73
CA ASN A 149 -4.76 -7.90 1.67
C ASN A 149 -5.05 -7.14 0.37
N VAL A 150 -4.22 -7.34 -0.66
CA VAL A 150 -4.39 -6.77 -2.00
C VAL A 150 -4.53 -7.92 -2.98
N MET A 151 -5.71 -8.08 -3.57
CA MET A 151 -6.04 -9.16 -4.51
C MET A 151 -5.74 -10.57 -3.98
N GLY A 152 -6.04 -10.84 -2.72
CA GLY A 152 -5.79 -12.14 -2.08
C GLY A 152 -4.37 -12.33 -1.54
N VAL A 153 -3.44 -11.40 -1.82
CA VAL A 153 -2.07 -11.44 -1.33
C VAL A 153 -1.89 -10.42 -0.21
N TYR A 154 -1.47 -10.88 0.96
CA TYR A 154 -1.16 -9.99 2.08
C TYR A 154 0.19 -9.33 1.89
N ARG A 155 0.23 -8.01 2.09
CA ARG A 155 1.40 -7.17 1.84
C ARG A 155 1.66 -6.20 2.98
N VAL A 156 2.93 -5.94 3.27
CA VAL A 156 3.37 -4.86 4.17
C VAL A 156 3.06 -3.53 3.51
N GLU A 157 2.24 -2.69 4.15
CA GLU A 157 1.80 -1.38 3.62
C GLU A 157 1.23 -1.47 2.20
N GLY A 158 0.52 -2.58 1.90
CA GLY A 158 -0.06 -2.85 0.58
C GLY A 158 0.95 -3.09 -0.56
N GLN A 159 2.26 -3.15 -0.26
CA GLN A 159 3.32 -3.15 -1.28
C GLN A 159 4.12 -4.46 -1.35
N LEU A 160 4.76 -4.88 -0.26
CA LEU A 160 5.70 -6.01 -0.27
C LEU A 160 5.06 -7.31 0.24
N ALA A 161 5.15 -8.41 -0.51
CA ALA A 161 4.48 -9.68 -0.21
C ALA A 161 5.24 -10.59 0.78
N VAL A 162 6.46 -10.19 1.17
CA VAL A 162 7.28 -10.85 2.20
C VAL A 162 7.47 -9.94 3.40
N SER A 163 7.59 -10.51 4.60
CA SER A 163 7.83 -9.74 5.84
C SER A 163 9.31 -9.66 6.21
N ARG A 164 10.17 -10.50 5.61
CA ARG A 164 11.62 -10.52 5.84
C ARG A 164 12.35 -10.63 4.50
N ALA A 165 13.41 -9.86 4.34
CA ALA A 165 14.23 -9.80 3.13
C ALA A 165 15.57 -9.11 3.40
N ILE A 166 16.60 -9.45 2.61
CA ILE A 166 17.83 -8.67 2.48
C ILE A 166 17.61 -7.58 1.42
N GLY A 167 18.12 -6.38 1.63
CA GLY A 167 17.82 -5.22 0.79
C GLY A 167 16.50 -4.55 1.20
N ASP A 168 15.68 -4.07 0.26
CA ASP A 168 14.40 -3.43 0.61
C ASP A 168 14.52 -2.27 1.63
N LYS A 169 15.56 -1.44 1.51
CA LYS A 169 15.88 -0.36 2.48
C LYS A 169 14.66 0.47 2.91
N LYS A 170 13.79 0.81 1.96
CA LYS A 170 12.55 1.57 2.22
C LYS A 170 11.64 0.89 3.25
N TYR A 171 11.54 -0.43 3.21
CA TYR A 171 10.62 -1.24 4.01
C TYR A 171 11.17 -1.60 5.39
N LYS A 172 12.45 -1.35 5.67
CA LYS A 172 13.03 -1.52 7.02
C LYS A 172 12.32 -0.64 8.06
N ASN A 173 11.88 0.54 7.65
CA ASN A 173 11.06 1.44 8.47
C ASN A 173 9.62 0.93 8.68
N PHE A 174 9.18 -0.08 7.92
CA PHE A 174 7.85 -0.70 8.02
C PHE A 174 7.89 -2.06 8.71
N GLY A 175 8.97 -2.34 9.42
CA GLY A 175 9.14 -3.61 10.13
C GLY A 175 9.52 -4.77 9.23
N VAL A 176 10.07 -4.56 8.03
CA VAL A 176 10.78 -5.63 7.29
C VAL A 176 12.18 -5.79 7.89
N ILE A 177 12.65 -7.03 8.11
CA ILE A 177 13.99 -7.28 8.67
C ILE A 177 14.74 -8.33 7.84
N ALA A 178 16.07 -8.31 7.90
CA ALA A 178 16.93 -9.36 7.32
C ALA A 178 17.35 -10.43 8.34
N THR A 179 16.86 -10.36 9.58
CA THR A 179 17.18 -11.35 10.60
C THR A 179 16.56 -12.71 10.25
N PRO A 180 17.38 -13.76 10.06
CA PRO A 180 16.88 -15.08 9.66
C PRO A 180 16.35 -15.88 10.85
N ASP A 181 15.44 -16.79 10.53
CA ASP A 181 15.19 -17.95 11.39
C ASP A 181 16.26 -19.00 11.08
N THR A 182 16.82 -19.62 12.14
CA THR A 182 17.93 -20.57 12.03
C THR A 182 17.55 -21.92 12.60
N ASN A 183 17.90 -23.01 11.91
CA ASN A 183 17.65 -24.38 12.37
C ASN A 183 18.94 -25.20 12.37
N ILE A 184 19.01 -26.17 13.28
CA ILE A 184 20.10 -27.14 13.37
C ILE A 184 19.49 -28.54 13.30
N ILE A 185 19.95 -29.33 12.34
CA ILE A 185 19.45 -30.68 12.11
C ILE A 185 20.63 -31.63 12.17
N ASN A 186 20.52 -32.64 13.02
CA ASN A 186 21.49 -33.72 13.06
C ASN A 186 21.27 -34.62 11.84
N CYS A 187 22.26 -34.67 10.96
CA CYS A 187 22.14 -35.23 9.63
C CYS A 187 22.90 -36.54 9.44
N LYS A 188 23.19 -37.28 10.52
CA LYS A 188 23.73 -38.66 10.45
C LYS A 188 22.93 -39.62 9.54
N LYS A 189 21.68 -39.25 9.23
CA LYS A 189 20.78 -39.94 8.29
C LYS A 189 20.03 -38.94 7.44
N CYS A 190 20.68 -37.86 6.99
CA CYS A 190 20.03 -36.93 6.07
C CYS A 190 20.20 -37.47 4.66
N ASP A 191 19.07 -37.85 4.07
CA ASP A 191 19.06 -38.41 2.73
C ASP A 191 19.20 -37.28 1.71
N PHE A 192 18.47 -36.17 1.89
CA PHE A 192 18.56 -35.02 0.99
C PHE A 192 18.06 -33.71 1.60
N VAL A 193 18.47 -32.61 0.98
CA VAL A 193 18.05 -31.23 1.22
C VAL A 193 17.72 -30.57 -0.12
N VAL A 194 16.61 -29.84 -0.18
CA VAL A 194 16.16 -29.05 -1.33
C VAL A 194 15.94 -27.61 -0.89
N CYS A 195 16.63 -26.66 -1.51
CA CYS A 195 16.38 -25.22 -1.36
C CYS A 195 15.78 -24.71 -2.67
N ALA A 196 14.65 -24.00 -2.63
CA ALA A 196 14.07 -23.42 -3.84
C ALA A 196 13.30 -22.12 -3.55
N CYS A 197 13.15 -21.29 -4.59
CA CYS A 197 12.30 -20.09 -4.56
C CYS A 197 10.80 -20.46 -4.66
N ASP A 198 9.93 -19.47 -4.46
CA ASP A 198 8.47 -19.69 -4.48
C ASP A 198 7.95 -20.14 -5.85
N GLY A 199 8.66 -19.82 -6.93
CA GLY A 199 8.38 -20.34 -8.27
C GLY A 199 8.36 -21.88 -8.36
N LEU A 200 8.95 -22.60 -7.39
CA LEU A 200 8.76 -24.04 -7.20
C LEU A 200 7.59 -24.34 -6.25
N TRP A 201 7.58 -23.71 -5.08
CA TRP A 201 6.69 -24.03 -3.95
C TRP A 201 5.23 -23.60 -4.14
N ASP A 202 4.98 -22.64 -5.03
CA ASP A 202 3.63 -22.24 -5.44
C ASP A 202 2.95 -23.31 -6.30
N ILE A 203 3.74 -24.19 -6.93
CA ILE A 203 3.24 -25.28 -7.79
C ILE A 203 3.32 -26.64 -7.09
N LEU A 204 4.45 -26.94 -6.46
CA LEU A 204 4.70 -28.23 -5.81
C LEU A 204 4.59 -28.11 -4.29
N GLN A 205 3.75 -28.94 -3.70
CA GLN A 205 3.68 -29.07 -2.24
C GLN A 205 4.91 -29.81 -1.71
N ASN A 206 5.21 -29.65 -0.41
CA ASN A 206 6.34 -30.33 0.24
C ASN A 206 6.26 -31.86 0.03
N GLU A 207 5.05 -32.43 0.08
CA GLU A 207 4.79 -33.85 -0.13
C GLU A 207 4.99 -34.29 -1.59
N ASP A 208 4.84 -33.39 -2.55
CA ASP A 208 5.11 -33.68 -3.97
C ASP A 208 6.62 -33.80 -4.21
N VAL A 209 7.39 -32.83 -3.71
CA VAL A 209 8.86 -32.85 -3.79
C VAL A 209 9.42 -34.04 -3.01
N LEU A 210 8.90 -34.33 -1.82
CA LEU A 210 9.26 -35.52 -1.04
C LEU A 210 9.03 -36.81 -1.84
N ALA A 211 7.89 -36.95 -2.51
CA ALA A 211 7.59 -38.11 -3.32
C ALA A 211 8.57 -38.31 -4.47
N ILE A 212 8.86 -37.23 -5.21
CA ILE A 212 9.83 -37.24 -6.32
C ILE A 212 11.22 -37.64 -5.81
N MET A 213 11.71 -36.99 -4.75
CA MET A 213 13.04 -37.25 -4.20
C MET A 213 13.16 -38.70 -3.69
N LYS A 214 12.15 -39.21 -2.97
CA LYS A 214 12.16 -40.61 -2.52
C LYS A 214 12.14 -41.59 -3.70
N HIS A 215 11.37 -41.32 -4.75
CA HIS A 215 11.34 -42.16 -5.96
C HIS A 215 12.70 -42.24 -6.66
N LEU A 216 13.34 -41.09 -6.87
CA LEU A 216 14.62 -40.99 -7.59
C LEU A 216 15.81 -41.52 -6.78
N LEU A 217 15.72 -41.49 -5.45
CA LEU A 217 16.75 -42.02 -4.54
C LEU A 217 16.47 -43.45 -4.07
N ASP A 218 15.47 -44.11 -4.67
CA ASP A 218 15.02 -45.45 -4.31
C ASP A 218 14.68 -45.64 -2.82
N ILE A 219 14.19 -44.58 -2.18
CA ILE A 219 13.73 -44.62 -0.79
C ILE A 219 12.25 -45.07 -0.79
N PRO A 220 11.87 -46.08 0.01
CA PRO A 220 10.50 -46.57 0.05
C PRO A 220 9.46 -45.47 0.30
N ASN A 221 8.46 -45.43 -0.59
CA ASN A 221 7.30 -44.55 -0.46
C ASN A 221 6.01 -45.30 -0.83
N PRO A 222 5.39 -46.04 0.11
CA PRO A 222 4.37 -47.03 -0.20
C PRO A 222 2.99 -46.44 -0.55
N GLN A 223 2.78 -45.13 -0.43
CA GLN A 223 1.49 -44.49 -0.70
C GLN A 223 1.66 -43.18 -1.47
N LEU A 224 1.68 -43.30 -2.81
CA LEU A 224 1.66 -42.14 -3.71
C LEU A 224 0.23 -41.86 -4.16
N THR A 225 -0.16 -40.59 -4.15
CA THR A 225 -1.35 -40.14 -4.88
C THR A 225 -1.12 -40.24 -6.38
N HIS A 226 -2.20 -40.28 -7.18
CA HIS A 226 -2.13 -40.22 -8.64
C HIS A 226 -1.31 -39.02 -9.15
N LYS A 227 -1.40 -37.86 -8.48
CA LYS A 227 -0.63 -36.65 -8.81
C LYS A 227 0.86 -36.88 -8.59
N GLN A 228 1.23 -37.38 -7.41
CA GLN A 228 2.63 -37.65 -7.07
C GLN A 228 3.22 -38.73 -7.97
N GLN A 229 2.46 -39.78 -8.30
CA GLN A 229 2.89 -40.81 -9.24
C GLN A 229 3.23 -40.21 -10.61
N ALA A 230 2.38 -39.32 -11.13
CA ALA A 230 2.65 -38.63 -12.37
C ALA A 230 3.92 -37.77 -12.32
N TYR A 231 4.13 -37.02 -11.23
CA TYR A 231 5.37 -36.25 -11.06
C TYR A 231 6.61 -37.14 -10.97
N CYS A 232 6.53 -38.28 -10.30
CA CYS A 232 7.63 -39.26 -10.24
C CYS A 232 7.97 -39.80 -11.63
N ASN A 233 6.95 -40.14 -12.44
CA ASN A 233 7.15 -40.62 -13.82
C ASN A 233 7.84 -39.57 -14.69
N ALA A 234 7.38 -38.31 -14.63
CA ALA A 234 7.99 -37.22 -15.38
C ALA A 234 9.44 -36.96 -14.92
N ALA A 235 9.68 -36.96 -13.61
CA ALA A 235 11.01 -36.76 -13.06
C ALA A 235 11.98 -37.85 -13.51
N GLU A 236 11.54 -39.11 -13.58
CA GLU A 236 12.34 -40.23 -14.10
C GLU A 236 12.71 -40.03 -15.57
N MET A 237 11.77 -39.60 -16.41
CA MET A 237 12.05 -39.27 -17.82
C MET A 237 13.11 -38.17 -17.94
N TYR A 238 13.02 -37.12 -17.11
CA TYR A 238 13.99 -36.04 -17.10
C TYR A 238 15.37 -36.47 -16.63
N VAL A 239 15.46 -37.25 -15.55
CA VAL A 239 16.75 -37.76 -15.04
C VAL A 239 17.44 -38.69 -16.04
N LYS A 240 16.64 -39.42 -16.84
CA LYS A 240 17.10 -40.23 -17.98
C LYS A 240 17.35 -39.43 -19.26
N CYS A 241 17.36 -38.10 -19.18
CA CYS A 241 17.62 -37.16 -20.28
C CYS A 241 16.58 -37.20 -21.43
N ASP A 242 15.38 -37.74 -21.19
CA ASP A 242 14.28 -37.70 -22.17
C ASP A 242 13.33 -36.54 -21.87
N ALA A 243 13.82 -35.32 -22.16
CA ALA A 243 13.05 -34.10 -21.96
C ALA A 243 11.74 -34.08 -22.75
N ASN A 244 11.75 -34.63 -23.98
CA ASN A 244 10.56 -34.61 -24.82
C ASN A 244 9.47 -35.53 -24.28
N ALA A 245 9.82 -36.74 -23.82
CA ALA A 245 8.85 -37.64 -23.22
C ALA A 245 8.26 -37.05 -21.93
N GLY A 246 9.11 -36.51 -21.05
CA GLY A 246 8.66 -35.86 -19.81
C GLY A 246 7.71 -34.69 -20.08
N ASP A 247 8.06 -33.82 -21.03
CA ASP A 247 7.23 -32.68 -21.41
C ASP A 247 5.89 -33.13 -21.99
N GLN A 248 5.90 -34.10 -22.91
CA GLN A 248 4.68 -34.63 -23.51
C GLN A 248 3.78 -35.27 -22.45
N PHE A 249 4.37 -36.02 -21.52
CA PHE A 249 3.64 -36.66 -20.43
C PHE A 249 2.98 -35.64 -19.50
N LEU A 250 3.74 -34.64 -19.02
CA LEU A 250 3.18 -33.59 -18.17
C LEU A 250 2.18 -32.72 -18.91
N ASN A 251 2.36 -32.42 -20.20
CA ASN A 251 1.41 -31.62 -20.97
C ASN A 251 0.02 -32.27 -21.06
N LYS A 252 -0.05 -33.61 -21.11
CA LYS A 252 -1.33 -34.34 -21.03
C LYS A 252 -2.07 -34.07 -19.70
N ILE A 253 -1.35 -33.80 -18.62
CA ILE A 253 -1.89 -33.49 -17.29
C ILE A 253 -2.06 -31.97 -17.10
N GLY A 254 -1.18 -31.20 -17.73
CA GLY A 254 -1.00 -29.76 -17.64
C GLY A 254 -2.10 -28.98 -18.34
N GLY A 255 -2.61 -29.49 -19.46
CA GLY A 255 -3.70 -28.89 -20.22
C GLY A 255 -3.30 -27.76 -21.14
N LEU A 256 -2.04 -27.30 -21.19
CA LEU A 256 -1.61 -26.14 -21.98
C LEU A 256 -0.31 -26.44 -22.73
N GLN A 257 -0.31 -26.18 -24.04
CA GLN A 257 0.87 -26.32 -24.92
C GLN A 257 1.75 -25.05 -24.95
N TYR A 258 1.57 -24.10 -24.04
CA TYR A 258 2.31 -22.83 -24.09
C TYR A 258 3.75 -23.01 -23.59
N PHE A 259 4.59 -23.57 -24.44
CA PHE A 259 5.95 -23.98 -24.11
C PHE A 259 6.97 -23.16 -24.90
N LYS A 260 7.59 -22.16 -24.26
CA LYS A 260 8.80 -21.55 -24.80
C LYS A 260 10.01 -22.42 -24.44
N LYS A 261 10.44 -23.30 -25.36
CA LYS A 261 11.58 -24.22 -25.13
C LYS A 261 12.84 -23.51 -24.61
N GLN A 262 13.06 -22.27 -25.06
CA GLN A 262 14.26 -21.47 -24.75
C GLN A 262 14.28 -20.96 -23.30
N SER A 263 13.14 -21.01 -22.60
CA SER A 263 13.02 -20.52 -21.21
C SER A 263 13.35 -21.59 -20.17
N VAL A 264 13.67 -22.83 -20.59
CA VAL A 264 13.88 -23.98 -19.69
C VAL A 264 15.07 -24.83 -20.10
N THR A 265 15.90 -25.17 -19.13
CA THR A 265 17.05 -26.07 -19.30
C THR A 265 16.57 -27.50 -19.56
N ALA A 266 17.10 -28.13 -20.61
CA ALA A 266 16.87 -29.55 -20.87
C ALA A 266 17.95 -30.38 -20.15
N PRO A 267 17.59 -31.51 -19.51
CA PRO A 267 18.58 -32.41 -18.93
C PRO A 267 19.46 -33.04 -20.02
N THR A 268 20.75 -33.16 -19.75
CA THR A 268 21.75 -33.71 -20.67
C THR A 268 22.64 -34.74 -19.99
N GLU A 269 23.27 -35.62 -20.78
CA GLU A 269 24.08 -36.72 -20.25
C GLU A 269 25.35 -36.27 -19.50
N ASP A 270 25.84 -35.06 -19.77
CA ASP A 270 26.99 -34.45 -19.10
C ASP A 270 26.65 -33.87 -17.72
N MET A 271 25.37 -33.65 -17.41
CA MET A 271 24.95 -33.23 -16.08
C MET A 271 25.10 -34.38 -15.08
N SER A 272 25.56 -34.05 -13.87
CA SER A 272 25.52 -34.95 -12.73
C SER A 272 24.08 -35.32 -12.36
N PHE A 273 23.90 -36.45 -11.67
CA PHE A 273 22.59 -36.92 -11.23
C PHE A 273 21.81 -35.86 -10.43
N THR A 274 22.46 -35.21 -9.46
CA THR A 274 21.88 -34.12 -8.65
C THR A 274 21.45 -32.92 -9.46
N GLN A 275 22.22 -32.52 -10.48
CA GLN A 275 21.82 -31.47 -11.42
C GLN A 275 20.60 -31.89 -12.23
N ARG A 276 20.52 -33.14 -12.70
CA ARG A 276 19.35 -33.63 -13.44
C ARG A 276 18.10 -33.69 -12.56
N ILE A 277 18.23 -34.02 -11.28
CA ILE A 277 17.11 -33.93 -10.32
C ILE A 277 16.64 -32.47 -10.18
N ALA A 278 17.57 -31.51 -10.05
CA ALA A 278 17.21 -30.09 -9.95
C ALA A 278 16.52 -29.58 -11.23
N VAL A 279 17.01 -30.01 -12.40
CA VAL A 279 16.36 -29.75 -13.70
C VAL A 279 14.96 -30.38 -13.74
N ALA A 280 14.79 -31.61 -13.27
CA ALA A 280 13.48 -32.25 -13.20
C ALA A 280 12.49 -31.45 -12.35
N LEU A 281 12.86 -31.02 -11.14
CA LEU A 281 11.99 -30.22 -10.27
C LEU A 281 11.60 -28.87 -10.88
N THR A 282 12.58 -28.10 -11.36
CA THR A 282 12.34 -26.78 -11.99
C THR A 282 11.48 -26.90 -13.24
N ARG A 283 11.72 -27.92 -14.07
CA ARG A 283 10.99 -28.16 -15.31
C ARG A 283 9.57 -28.67 -15.07
N ILE A 284 9.36 -29.53 -14.06
CA ILE A 284 8.01 -29.92 -13.61
C ILE A 284 7.23 -28.68 -13.19
N SER A 285 7.81 -27.81 -12.36
CA SER A 285 7.12 -26.58 -11.92
C SER A 285 6.74 -25.68 -13.10
N TYR A 286 7.68 -25.46 -14.03
CA TYR A 286 7.42 -24.65 -15.22
C TYR A 286 6.30 -25.21 -16.11
N ILE A 287 6.32 -26.52 -16.41
CA ILE A 287 5.30 -27.14 -17.28
C ILE A 287 3.95 -27.22 -16.58
N MET A 288 3.96 -27.27 -15.25
CA MET A 288 2.77 -27.16 -14.42
C MET A 288 2.36 -25.71 -14.15
N HIS A 289 2.86 -24.77 -14.96
CA HIS A 289 2.44 -23.36 -15.11
C HIS A 289 2.93 -22.38 -14.06
N SER A 290 4.10 -22.62 -13.46
CA SER A 290 4.80 -21.56 -12.74
C SER A 290 4.98 -20.33 -13.65
N GLN A 291 4.58 -19.17 -13.14
CA GLN A 291 4.71 -17.88 -13.84
C GLN A 291 5.98 -17.13 -13.43
N ASP A 292 6.80 -17.72 -12.57
CA ASP A 292 7.94 -17.08 -11.94
C ASP A 292 9.30 -17.52 -12.51
N ASN A 293 10.35 -16.87 -12.04
CA ASN A 293 11.67 -17.47 -12.00
C ASN A 293 11.62 -18.76 -11.15
N VAL A 294 12.34 -19.80 -11.55
CA VAL A 294 12.34 -21.05 -10.79
C VAL A 294 13.77 -21.51 -10.59
N THR A 295 14.21 -21.52 -9.34
CA THR A 295 15.54 -21.93 -8.93
C THR A 295 15.45 -22.97 -7.84
N CYS A 296 16.23 -24.05 -8.00
CA CYS A 296 16.27 -25.18 -7.08
C CYS A 296 17.71 -25.67 -6.92
N CYS A 297 18.15 -25.82 -5.67
CA CYS A 297 19.42 -26.42 -5.29
C CYS A 297 19.16 -27.68 -4.45
N ILE A 298 19.96 -28.71 -4.70
CA ILE A 298 19.83 -30.03 -4.08
C ILE A 298 21.17 -30.40 -3.44
N LEU A 299 21.11 -31.00 -2.26
CA LEU A 299 22.23 -31.64 -1.59
C LEU A 299 21.80 -33.04 -1.15
N ILE A 300 22.64 -34.03 -1.42
CA ILE A 300 22.51 -35.43 -0.98
C ILE A 300 23.76 -35.75 -0.16
N PRO A 301 23.74 -35.55 1.18
CA PRO A 301 24.95 -35.65 2.00
C PRO A 301 25.70 -36.98 1.86
N HIS A 302 24.96 -38.09 1.78
CA HIS A 302 25.48 -39.45 1.65
C HIS A 302 25.21 -40.04 0.26
N PHE A 303 25.48 -39.26 -0.79
CA PHE A 303 25.32 -39.73 -2.18
C PHE A 303 26.18 -40.98 -2.46
N ASN A 304 25.56 -42.02 -2.99
CA ASN A 304 26.22 -43.25 -3.41
C ASN A 304 25.98 -43.44 -4.92
N GLU A 305 27.06 -43.57 -5.70
CA GLU A 305 26.99 -43.81 -7.16
C GLU A 305 26.24 -45.11 -7.50
N GLU A 306 26.20 -46.10 -6.58
CA GLU A 306 25.41 -47.32 -6.76
C GLU A 306 23.89 -47.02 -6.77
N VAL A 307 23.43 -45.98 -6.06
CA VAL A 307 22.01 -45.58 -6.07
C VAL A 307 21.65 -45.01 -7.44
N GLU A 308 22.52 -44.16 -8.00
CA GLU A 308 22.37 -43.67 -9.37
C GLU A 308 22.39 -44.82 -10.38
N ALA A 309 23.40 -45.70 -10.32
CA ALA A 309 23.53 -46.83 -11.24
C ALA A 309 22.31 -47.76 -11.16
N SER A 310 21.89 -48.12 -9.94
CA SER A 310 20.70 -48.93 -9.69
C SER A 310 19.46 -48.26 -10.26
N PHE A 311 19.26 -46.97 -10.00
CA PHE A 311 18.10 -46.24 -10.53
C PHE A 311 18.11 -46.21 -12.07
N MET A 312 19.26 -45.93 -12.68
CA MET A 312 19.40 -45.82 -14.13
C MET A 312 19.22 -47.16 -14.84
N GLU A 313 19.64 -48.28 -14.24
CA GLU A 313 19.40 -49.63 -14.73
C GLU A 313 17.95 -50.09 -14.53
N THR A 314 17.28 -49.64 -13.47
CA THR A 314 15.86 -49.90 -13.27
C THR A 314 15.01 -49.01 -14.18
N SER A 315 14.41 -49.61 -15.20
CA SER A 315 13.27 -48.99 -15.87
C SER A 315 12.03 -49.26 -15.02
N LYS A 316 11.74 -48.36 -14.07
CA LYS A 316 10.43 -48.31 -13.43
C LYS A 316 9.48 -47.69 -14.45
N VAL A 317 9.26 -48.38 -15.57
CA VAL A 317 8.22 -48.02 -16.54
C VAL A 317 6.89 -48.18 -15.83
N ILE A 318 6.48 -47.16 -15.09
CA ILE A 318 5.13 -47.03 -14.59
C ILE A 318 4.30 -46.78 -15.83
N ASP A 319 3.33 -47.66 -16.05
CA ASP A 319 2.50 -47.75 -17.24
C ASP A 319 2.01 -46.37 -17.68
N THR A 320 2.69 -45.77 -18.66
CA THR A 320 2.33 -44.49 -19.26
C THR A 320 1.08 -44.59 -20.12
N GLN A 321 0.50 -45.80 -20.25
CA GLN A 321 -0.76 -46.06 -20.94
C GLN A 321 -1.97 -46.10 -20.01
N ASP A 322 -1.79 -45.96 -18.69
CA ASP A 322 -2.93 -45.81 -17.78
C ASP A 322 -3.48 -44.38 -17.87
N ASP A 323 -4.14 -44.08 -18.98
CA ASP A 323 -4.83 -42.82 -19.23
C ASP A 323 -5.86 -42.52 -18.12
N SER A 324 -6.27 -43.52 -17.31
CA SER A 324 -7.17 -43.31 -16.18
C SER A 324 -6.61 -42.32 -15.14
N ILE A 325 -5.29 -42.34 -14.89
CA ILE A 325 -4.62 -41.40 -13.99
C ILE A 325 -4.68 -39.98 -14.57
N ILE A 326 -4.42 -39.86 -15.87
CA ILE A 326 -4.45 -38.56 -16.58
C ILE A 326 -5.86 -37.99 -16.55
N PHE A 327 -6.88 -38.79 -16.88
CA PHE A 327 -8.28 -38.36 -16.86
C PHE A 327 -8.72 -37.93 -15.46
N GLN A 328 -8.36 -38.67 -14.41
CA GLN A 328 -8.70 -38.30 -13.03
C GLN A 328 -8.03 -36.99 -12.59
N LEU A 329 -6.79 -36.74 -13.00
CA LEU A 329 -6.08 -35.49 -12.68
C LEU A 329 -6.65 -34.30 -13.46
N GLN A 330 -7.00 -34.49 -14.73
CA GLN A 330 -7.67 -33.48 -15.54
C GLN A 330 -9.04 -33.10 -14.95
N ASP A 331 -9.85 -34.08 -14.53
CA ASP A 331 -11.16 -33.83 -13.92
C ASP A 331 -11.04 -33.04 -12.61
N LYS A 332 -10.07 -33.40 -11.76
CA LYS A 332 -9.78 -32.61 -10.54
C LYS A 332 -9.34 -31.19 -10.86
N LYS A 333 -8.51 -30.98 -11.89
CA LYS A 333 -8.07 -29.64 -12.29
C LYS A 333 -9.21 -28.78 -12.83
N ILE A 334 -10.09 -29.36 -13.66
CA ILE A 334 -11.28 -28.66 -14.15
C ILE A 334 -12.13 -28.21 -12.97
N GLN A 335 -12.39 -29.09 -12.01
CA GLN A 335 -13.15 -28.75 -10.80
C GLN A 335 -12.50 -27.61 -10.01
N VAL A 336 -11.18 -27.63 -9.82
CA VAL A 336 -10.46 -26.55 -9.12
C VAL A 336 -10.57 -25.22 -9.87
N TYR A 337 -10.42 -25.22 -11.20
CA TYR A 337 -10.56 -23.98 -11.98
C TYR A 337 -12.00 -23.46 -11.98
N GLU A 338 -13.01 -24.34 -12.01
CA GLU A 338 -14.41 -23.95 -11.86
C GLU A 338 -14.66 -23.28 -10.49
N GLU A 339 -14.13 -23.86 -9.41
CA GLU A 339 -14.21 -23.28 -8.06
C GLU A 339 -13.50 -21.91 -7.97
N GLN A 340 -12.31 -21.78 -8.58
CA GLN A 340 -11.56 -20.51 -8.62
C GLN A 340 -12.33 -19.43 -9.40
N ILE A 341 -12.90 -19.75 -10.56
CA ILE A 341 -13.74 -18.82 -11.34
C ILE A 341 -14.92 -18.34 -10.49
N GLN A 342 -15.59 -19.24 -9.76
CA GLN A 342 -16.70 -18.85 -8.87
C GLN A 342 -16.23 -17.88 -7.78
N HIS A 343 -15.08 -18.14 -7.15
CA HIS A 343 -14.51 -17.25 -6.15
C HIS A 343 -14.14 -15.87 -6.74
N LEU A 344 -13.53 -15.83 -7.93
CA LEU A 344 -13.19 -14.58 -8.62
C LEU A 344 -14.44 -13.78 -8.96
N ILE A 345 -15.50 -14.42 -9.45
CA ILE A 345 -16.80 -13.78 -9.72
C ILE A 345 -17.37 -13.19 -8.42
N GLN A 346 -17.40 -13.96 -7.33
CA GLN A 346 -17.90 -13.47 -6.04
C GLN A 346 -17.09 -12.27 -5.53
N THR A 347 -15.77 -12.29 -5.71
CA THR A 347 -14.89 -11.17 -5.36
C THR A 347 -15.18 -9.93 -6.21
N GLN A 348 -15.40 -10.09 -7.52
CA GLN A 348 -15.81 -9.00 -8.41
C GLN A 348 -17.16 -8.40 -7.98
N GLU A 349 -18.15 -9.23 -7.64
CA GLU A 349 -19.45 -8.77 -7.15
C GLU A 349 -19.34 -7.98 -5.84
N GLN A 350 -18.46 -8.43 -4.92
CA GLN A 350 -18.19 -7.71 -3.69
C GLN A 350 -17.57 -6.32 -3.95
N ILE A 351 -16.54 -6.25 -4.81
CA ILE A 351 -15.91 -4.98 -5.21
C ILE A 351 -16.94 -4.05 -5.84
N LEU A 352 -17.81 -4.56 -6.73
CA LEU A 352 -18.89 -3.78 -7.36
C LEU A 352 -19.91 -3.25 -6.33
N SER A 353 -20.23 -4.04 -5.31
CA SER A 353 -21.12 -3.64 -4.21
C SER A 353 -20.50 -2.53 -3.34
N GLU A 354 -19.25 -2.70 -2.92
CA GLU A 354 -18.50 -1.68 -2.16
C GLU A 354 -18.35 -0.38 -2.95
N ASN A 355 -18.14 -0.48 -4.26
CA ASN A 355 -18.11 0.67 -5.17
C ASN A 355 -19.45 1.42 -5.25
N SER A 356 -20.57 0.70 -5.23
CA SER A 356 -21.90 1.32 -5.20
C SER A 356 -22.08 2.14 -3.92
N GLN A 357 -21.64 1.62 -2.78
CA GLN A 357 -21.70 2.30 -1.49
C GLN A 357 -20.78 3.54 -1.45
N LEU A 358 -19.55 3.43 -1.97
CA LEU A 358 -18.61 4.55 -2.06
C LEU A 358 -19.14 5.67 -2.98
N LYS A 359 -19.74 5.32 -4.13
CA LYS A 359 -20.37 6.31 -5.03
C LYS A 359 -21.51 7.06 -4.36
N SER A 360 -22.35 6.37 -3.59
CA SER A 360 -23.40 7.00 -2.78
C SER A 360 -22.78 8.01 -1.80
N ARG A 361 -21.75 7.59 -1.07
CA ARG A 361 -21.10 8.42 -0.04
C ARG A 361 -20.40 9.65 -0.63
N ILE A 362 -19.78 9.52 -1.80
CA ILE A 362 -19.20 10.65 -2.55
C ILE A 362 -20.31 11.62 -2.99
N GLY A 363 -21.44 11.10 -3.46
CA GLY A 363 -22.62 11.90 -3.79
C GLY A 363 -23.13 12.71 -2.60
N ASP A 364 -23.23 12.07 -1.42
CA ASP A 364 -23.65 12.73 -0.18
C ASP A 364 -22.67 13.86 0.22
N LEU A 365 -21.36 13.60 0.14
CA LEU A 365 -20.33 14.61 0.43
C LEU A 365 -20.34 15.78 -0.57
N CYS A 366 -20.63 15.52 -1.85
CA CYS A 366 -20.80 16.58 -2.85
C CYS A 366 -22.00 17.48 -2.52
N ASN A 367 -23.12 16.88 -2.13
CA ASN A 367 -24.32 17.63 -1.74
C ASN A 367 -24.04 18.49 -0.51
N GLU A 368 -23.43 17.92 0.54
CA GLU A 368 -23.06 18.66 1.76
C GLU A 368 -22.09 19.82 1.46
N LYS A 369 -21.12 19.60 0.56
CA LYS A 369 -20.18 20.63 0.11
C LYS A 369 -20.90 21.78 -0.62
N ASP A 370 -21.87 21.48 -1.47
CA ASP A 370 -22.59 22.51 -2.23
C ASP A 370 -23.57 23.30 -1.35
N GLU A 371 -24.19 22.66 -0.35
CA GLU A 371 -24.98 23.35 0.69
C GLU A 371 -24.11 24.34 1.49
N LEU A 372 -22.94 23.90 1.96
CA LEU A 372 -22.01 24.74 2.71
C LEU A 372 -21.46 25.90 1.87
N LYS A 373 -21.19 25.71 0.58
CA LYS A 373 -20.81 26.81 -0.31
C LYS A 373 -21.91 27.86 -0.42
N HIS A 374 -23.17 27.42 -0.53
CA HIS A 374 -24.30 28.33 -0.61
C HIS A 374 -24.46 29.14 0.69
N GLU A 375 -24.31 28.51 1.85
CA GLU A 375 -24.30 29.21 3.15
C GLU A 375 -23.17 30.24 3.24
N ILE A 376 -21.95 29.88 2.83
CA ILE A 376 -20.81 30.81 2.81
C ILE A 376 -21.09 32.01 1.90
N GLU A 377 -21.67 31.80 0.72
CA GLU A 377 -22.02 32.88 -0.19
C GLU A 377 -23.05 33.83 0.44
N GLN A 378 -24.05 33.30 1.14
CA GLN A 378 -25.01 34.10 1.90
C GLN A 378 -24.32 34.92 3.00
N PHE A 379 -23.41 34.32 3.77
CA PHE A 379 -22.64 35.03 4.79
C PHE A 379 -21.72 36.10 4.21
N GLN A 380 -21.04 35.83 3.09
CA GLN A 380 -20.19 36.81 2.41
C GLN A 380 -21.00 38.00 1.92
N ASN A 381 -22.21 37.78 1.41
CA ASN A 381 -23.11 38.86 1.00
C ASN A 381 -23.60 39.69 2.20
N GLN A 382 -23.87 39.06 3.34
CA GLN A 382 -24.20 39.77 4.59
C GLN A 382 -23.02 40.62 5.08
N ILE A 383 -21.80 40.07 5.09
CA ILE A 383 -20.58 40.79 5.48
C ILE A 383 -20.37 42.02 4.59
N LYS A 384 -20.50 41.87 3.26
CA LYS A 384 -20.42 43.01 2.32
C LYS A 384 -21.47 44.08 2.62
N HIS A 385 -22.69 43.68 2.96
CA HIS A 385 -23.74 44.62 3.32
C HIS A 385 -23.40 45.41 4.60
N PHE A 386 -22.89 44.75 5.64
CA PHE A 386 -22.42 45.41 6.86
C PHE A 386 -21.23 46.34 6.61
N GLN A 387 -20.29 45.95 5.74
CA GLN A 387 -19.16 46.81 5.35
C GLN A 387 -19.63 48.09 4.65
N HIS A 388 -20.66 48.01 3.79
CA HIS A 388 -21.27 49.20 3.19
C HIS A 388 -21.94 50.10 4.21
N LEU A 389 -22.70 49.53 5.17
CA LEU A 389 -23.31 50.29 6.26
C LEU A 389 -22.26 50.99 7.13
N GLN A 390 -21.14 50.32 7.42
CA GLN A 390 -20.03 50.90 8.17
C GLN A 390 -19.39 52.09 7.41
N ALA A 391 -19.23 51.99 6.10
CA ALA A 391 -18.70 53.08 5.28
C ALA A 391 -19.63 54.30 5.25
N ASP A 392 -20.94 54.09 5.07
CA ASP A 392 -21.95 55.16 5.14
C ASP A 392 -21.95 55.84 6.52
N PHE A 393 -21.76 55.06 7.59
CA PHE A 393 -21.66 55.56 8.95
C PHE A 393 -20.43 56.45 9.16
N ASP A 394 -19.25 56.01 8.71
CA ASP A 394 -18.00 56.76 8.85
C ASP A 394 -18.07 58.09 8.08
N GLN A 395 -18.73 58.10 6.92
CA GLN A 395 -18.99 59.34 6.17
C GLN A 395 -19.86 60.32 6.98
N LEU A 396 -20.99 59.86 7.52
CA LEU A 396 -21.90 60.71 8.31
C LEU A 396 -21.23 61.25 9.58
N LYS A 397 -20.36 60.45 10.20
CA LYS A 397 -19.55 60.89 11.34
C LYS A 397 -18.63 62.04 10.95
N GLY A 398 -17.96 61.95 9.81
CA GLY A 398 -17.12 63.03 9.27
C GLY A 398 -17.90 64.30 8.97
N GLU A 399 -19.07 64.19 8.33
CA GLU A 399 -19.95 65.34 8.04
C GLU A 399 -20.43 66.05 9.32
N ASN A 400 -20.74 65.29 10.38
CA ASN A 400 -21.15 65.84 11.68
C ASN A 400 -19.99 66.57 12.39
N GLU A 401 -18.77 66.01 12.33
CA GLU A 401 -17.59 66.68 12.88
C GLU A 401 -17.27 68.00 12.14
N ASP A 402 -17.39 68.02 10.81
CA ASP A 402 -17.20 69.24 10.02
C ASP A 402 -18.25 70.32 10.35
N LEU A 403 -19.52 69.94 10.46
CA LEU A 403 -20.60 70.85 10.88
C LEU A 403 -20.35 71.44 12.27
N LYS A 404 -19.88 70.63 13.23
CA LYS A 404 -19.50 71.12 14.57
C LYS A 404 -18.35 72.12 14.50
N LEU A 405 -17.36 71.88 13.63
CA LEU A 405 -16.24 72.79 13.43
C LEU A 405 -16.70 74.13 12.85
N GLN A 406 -17.55 74.10 11.82
CA GLN A 406 -18.12 75.29 11.20
C GLN A 406 -18.96 76.12 12.20
N LEU A 407 -19.76 75.43 13.03
CA LEU A 407 -20.56 76.09 14.06
C LEU A 407 -19.68 76.82 15.08
N ASN A 408 -18.64 76.15 15.57
CA ASN A 408 -17.70 76.69 16.56
C ASN A 408 -16.84 77.84 15.97
N GLN A 409 -16.49 77.78 14.69
CA GLN A 409 -15.85 78.91 13.98
C GLN A 409 -16.79 80.12 13.87
N LYS A 410 -18.07 79.91 13.53
CA LYS A 410 -19.05 80.99 13.46
C LYS A 410 -19.37 81.59 14.84
N GLU A 411 -19.47 80.77 15.89
CA GLU A 411 -19.66 81.26 17.26
C GLU A 411 -18.50 82.15 17.71
N ARG A 412 -17.25 81.74 17.45
CA ARG A 412 -16.06 82.57 17.69
C ARG A 412 -16.07 83.87 16.88
N HIS A 413 -16.56 83.85 15.64
CA HIS A 413 -16.66 85.06 14.81
C HIS A 413 -17.74 86.02 15.32
N ILE A 414 -18.84 85.49 15.89
CA ILE A 414 -19.88 86.30 16.53
C ILE A 414 -19.33 86.95 17.80
N ASP A 415 -18.65 86.18 18.66
CA ASP A 415 -18.02 86.71 19.88
C ASP A 415 -16.97 87.79 19.56
N TYR A 416 -16.16 87.58 18.52
CA TYR A 416 -15.21 88.59 18.04
C TYR A 416 -15.91 89.88 17.57
N GLN A 417 -17.02 89.77 16.82
CA GLN A 417 -17.80 90.95 16.42
C GLN A 417 -18.48 91.63 17.60
N MET A 418 -18.99 90.89 18.60
CA MET A 418 -19.51 91.49 19.83
C MET A 418 -18.43 92.25 20.59
N THR A 419 -17.22 91.71 20.66
CA THR A 419 -16.07 92.35 21.33
C THR A 419 -15.63 93.62 20.59
N LEU A 420 -15.58 93.60 19.25
CA LEU A 420 -15.30 94.78 18.42
C LEU A 420 -16.37 95.88 18.57
N SER A 421 -17.63 95.48 18.71
CA SER A 421 -18.77 96.40 18.90
C SER A 421 -18.71 97.13 20.25
N GLN A 422 -18.11 96.52 21.28
CA GLN A 422 -17.92 97.12 22.60
C GLN A 422 -16.75 98.12 22.65
N LEU A 423 -15.85 98.11 21.65
CA LEU A 423 -14.65 98.95 21.60
C LEU A 423 -14.79 100.23 20.75
N GLN A 424 -15.95 100.47 20.12
CA GLN A 424 -16.20 101.66 19.28
C GLN A 424 -17.52 102.37 19.62
N GLN A 425 -17.49 103.70 19.80
CA GLN A 425 -18.67 104.55 19.99
C GLN A 425 -19.51 104.69 18.69
N PRO A 426 -20.82 105.01 18.77
CA PRO A 426 -21.84 104.39 17.92
C PRO A 426 -22.01 105.07 16.55
N LYS A 427 -21.99 104.26 15.48
CA LYS A 427 -22.76 104.50 14.24
C LYS A 427 -23.43 103.20 13.81
N PRO A 428 -24.67 103.24 13.27
CA PRO A 428 -25.48 102.06 13.09
C PRO A 428 -25.05 101.27 11.84
N GLN A 429 -24.50 100.06 12.03
CA GLN A 429 -24.45 99.03 10.99
C GLN A 429 -25.38 97.87 11.35
N TYR A 430 -26.70 98.14 11.34
CA TYR A 430 -27.74 97.14 11.58
C TYR A 430 -27.99 96.19 10.38
N SER A 431 -27.17 96.19 9.32
CA SER A 431 -27.44 95.39 8.10
C SER A 431 -26.62 94.10 7.96
N GLN A 432 -25.46 93.96 8.61
CA GLN A 432 -24.66 92.72 8.55
C GLN A 432 -24.93 91.76 9.72
N GLN A 433 -25.20 92.28 10.92
CA GLN A 433 -25.49 91.48 12.12
C GLN A 433 -26.79 90.67 11.99
N SER A 434 -27.86 91.32 11.51
CA SER A 434 -29.15 90.68 11.19
C SER A 434 -29.02 89.55 10.16
N LYS A 435 -28.05 89.65 9.24
CA LYS A 435 -27.82 88.65 8.18
C LYS A 435 -27.11 87.42 8.74
N LEU A 436 -26.09 87.62 9.58
CA LEU A 436 -25.35 86.54 10.25
C LEU A 436 -26.20 85.81 11.31
N GLU A 437 -27.05 86.52 12.05
CA GLU A 437 -28.00 85.92 13.00
C GLU A 437 -29.10 85.11 12.28
N LYS A 438 -29.60 85.60 11.13
CA LYS A 438 -30.54 84.84 10.29
C LYS A 438 -29.92 83.57 9.70
N GLU A 439 -28.67 83.63 9.25
CA GLU A 439 -27.96 82.44 8.77
C GLU A 439 -27.68 81.42 9.89
N ASN A 440 -27.32 81.89 11.09
CA ASN A 440 -27.14 81.02 12.27
C ASN A 440 -28.48 80.39 12.70
N GLN A 441 -29.58 81.15 12.68
CA GLN A 441 -30.93 80.62 12.88
C GLN A 441 -31.34 79.61 11.80
N GLN A 442 -30.98 79.82 10.53
CA GLN A 442 -31.25 78.86 9.46
C GLN A 442 -30.44 77.56 9.62
N LEU A 443 -29.18 77.63 10.06
CA LEU A 443 -28.37 76.45 10.38
C LEU A 443 -28.92 75.72 11.62
N LYS A 444 -29.31 76.45 12.67
CA LYS A 444 -29.99 75.88 13.85
C LYS A 444 -31.34 75.27 13.50
N GLN A 445 -32.10 75.86 12.57
CA GLN A 445 -33.34 75.26 12.07
C GLN A 445 -33.10 74.03 11.20
N LYS A 446 -32.05 74.01 10.36
CA LYS A 446 -31.66 72.79 9.63
C LYS A 446 -31.25 71.66 10.59
N LEU A 447 -30.50 71.99 11.65
CA LEU A 447 -30.16 71.06 12.74
C LEU A 447 -31.44 70.58 13.46
N LEU A 448 -32.34 71.49 13.81
CA LEU A 448 -33.61 71.20 14.50
C LEU A 448 -34.59 70.38 13.64
N VAL A 449 -34.65 70.58 12.32
CA VAL A 449 -35.47 69.79 11.38
C VAL A 449 -34.90 68.38 11.21
N LEU A 450 -33.57 68.24 11.22
CA LEU A 450 -32.91 66.94 11.31
C LEU A 450 -33.24 66.23 12.64
N GLU A 451 -33.23 66.97 13.76
CA GLU A 451 -33.56 66.47 15.11
C GLU A 451 -35.06 66.15 15.31
N SER A 452 -35.96 66.88 14.65
CA SER A 452 -37.42 66.73 14.77
C SER A 452 -37.95 65.55 13.93
N SER A 453 -37.25 65.20 12.84
CA SER A 453 -37.56 64.03 12.02
C SER A 453 -37.23 62.69 12.70
N LEU A 454 -36.77 62.71 13.96
CA LEU A 454 -36.23 61.57 14.73
C LEU A 454 -37.06 61.22 16.00
N LYS A 455 -38.26 61.77 16.20
CA LYS A 455 -39.07 61.55 17.42
C LYS A 455 -40.56 61.30 17.10
N PHE A 456 -41.01 60.04 16.99
CA PHE A 456 -42.41 59.68 17.32
C PHE A 456 -42.57 58.19 17.74
N LYS A 457 -43.01 58.01 18.99
CA LYS A 457 -43.33 56.83 19.85
C LYS A 457 -43.76 55.53 19.13
N SER A 458 -43.31 54.30 19.45
CA SER A 458 -43.12 53.54 20.72
C SER A 458 -44.41 53.11 21.45
N GLU A 459 -44.84 51.84 21.28
CA GLU A 459 -45.44 50.96 22.30
C GLU A 459 -45.63 49.53 21.75
N ILE A 460 -45.10 48.51 22.44
CA ILE A 460 -45.15 47.08 22.10
C ILE A 460 -45.94 46.35 23.19
N PRO A 461 -46.88 45.44 22.85
CA PRO A 461 -47.24 44.33 23.72
C PRO A 461 -46.45 43.07 23.35
N ALA A 462 -45.78 42.51 24.35
CA ALA A 462 -44.99 41.29 24.26
C ALA A 462 -45.89 40.07 23.97
N GLN A 463 -45.90 39.54 22.74
CA GLN A 463 -46.20 38.13 22.49
C GLN A 463 -45.83 37.55 21.10
N GLU A 464 -45.35 38.32 20.13
CA GLU A 464 -45.10 37.80 18.77
C GLU A 464 -43.61 37.48 18.50
N LYS A 465 -43.09 36.47 19.22
CA LYS A 465 -42.00 35.63 18.71
C LYS A 465 -42.64 34.54 17.85
N SER A 466 -42.59 34.64 16.53
CA SER A 466 -42.30 33.51 15.63
C SER A 466 -42.66 33.84 14.19
N PHE A 467 -41.97 33.17 13.29
CA PHE A 467 -42.15 33.18 11.85
C PHE A 467 -41.69 34.44 11.13
N CYS A 468 -40.48 34.30 10.59
CA CYS A 468 -40.12 34.78 9.27
C CYS A 468 -41.36 35.00 8.39
N THR A 469 -41.68 36.26 8.06
CA THR A 469 -42.12 36.67 6.71
C THR A 469 -42.26 38.20 6.63
N LYS A 470 -41.76 38.72 5.51
CA LYS A 470 -42.07 40.00 4.84
C LYS A 470 -41.43 41.29 5.39
N GLU A 471 -40.54 41.79 4.54
CA GLU A 471 -40.47 43.18 4.07
C GLU A 471 -40.35 44.31 5.11
N LYS A 472 -39.31 45.12 4.84
CA LYS A 472 -39.14 46.51 5.30
C LYS A 472 -38.90 46.68 6.80
N VAL A 473 -37.62 46.61 7.15
CA VAL A 473 -37.05 47.69 7.96
C VAL A 473 -35.89 48.27 7.17
N ILE A 474 -36.22 49.21 6.27
CA ILE A 474 -35.28 50.26 5.90
C ILE A 474 -34.89 50.89 7.23
N VAL A 475 -33.66 50.69 7.69
CA VAL A 475 -33.10 51.40 8.85
C VAL A 475 -32.93 52.87 8.43
N LYS A 476 -34.05 53.59 8.35
CA LYS A 476 -34.08 55.04 8.31
C LYS A 476 -34.35 55.49 9.73
N LYS A 477 -33.29 56.05 10.32
CA LYS A 477 -33.35 57.16 11.28
C LYS A 477 -34.15 56.90 12.57
N GLU A 478 -33.51 56.24 13.52
CA GLU A 478 -33.78 56.50 14.95
C GLU A 478 -32.47 56.38 15.74
N ILE A 479 -31.79 57.50 15.98
CA ILE A 479 -30.86 57.62 17.12
C ILE A 479 -31.34 58.82 17.92
N ILE A 480 -31.94 58.52 19.07
CA ILE A 480 -32.32 59.50 20.09
C ILE A 480 -31.03 60.04 20.70
N VAL A 481 -30.62 61.25 20.34
CA VAL A 481 -29.70 62.04 21.16
C VAL A 481 -30.51 62.80 22.21
N LYS A 482 -30.88 62.10 23.28
CA LYS A 482 -30.94 62.72 24.61
C LYS A 482 -29.77 62.11 25.38
N LYS A 483 -28.78 62.94 25.73
CA LYS A 483 -27.72 62.69 26.73
C LYS A 483 -27.55 61.21 27.12
N ASP A 484 -26.83 60.43 26.31
CA ASP A 484 -26.18 59.17 26.75
C ASP A 484 -25.29 58.62 25.62
N GLU A 485 -24.08 59.16 25.51
CA GLU A 485 -23.01 58.59 24.64
C GLU A 485 -22.77 57.08 24.94
N ASN A 486 -23.07 56.64 26.17
CA ASN A 486 -22.93 55.27 26.64
C ASN A 486 -23.85 54.23 25.96
N ASN A 487 -25.00 54.63 25.40
CA ASN A 487 -25.93 53.68 24.77
C ASN A 487 -25.58 53.44 23.29
N PHE A 488 -24.97 54.45 22.65
CA PHE A 488 -24.54 54.41 21.25
C PHE A 488 -23.26 53.57 21.06
N GLU A 489 -22.26 53.76 21.94
CA GLU A 489 -21.08 52.87 21.96
C GLU A 489 -21.45 51.42 22.26
N LYS A 490 -22.49 51.18 23.09
CA LYS A 490 -23.00 49.83 23.38
C LYS A 490 -23.59 49.15 22.15
N GLU A 491 -24.42 49.82 21.35
CA GLU A 491 -24.95 49.21 20.12
C GLU A 491 -23.85 49.00 19.07
N TYR A 492 -22.93 49.95 18.91
CA TYR A 492 -21.77 49.80 18.02
C TYR A 492 -20.84 48.64 18.45
N SER A 493 -20.65 48.45 19.76
CA SER A 493 -19.88 47.31 20.28
C SER A 493 -20.56 45.97 19.99
N LYS A 494 -21.90 45.90 20.05
CA LYS A 494 -22.67 44.70 19.67
C LYS A 494 -22.61 44.41 18.17
N GLU A 495 -22.60 45.43 17.32
CA GLU A 495 -22.46 45.26 15.87
C GLU A 495 -21.06 44.75 15.48
N ARG A 496 -20.00 45.29 16.10
CA ARG A 496 -18.63 44.74 15.96
C ARG A 496 -18.52 43.31 16.45
N GLU A 497 -19.14 43.00 17.58
CA GLU A 497 -19.16 41.65 18.13
C GLU A 497 -19.90 40.68 17.20
N LEU A 498 -21.03 41.09 16.62
CA LEU A 498 -21.78 40.33 15.63
C LEU A 498 -20.97 40.09 14.35
N ASN A 499 -20.30 41.12 13.81
CA ASN A 499 -19.45 40.99 12.63
C ASN A 499 -18.23 40.07 12.91
N SER A 500 -17.60 40.20 14.09
CA SER A 500 -16.51 39.30 14.49
C SER A 500 -16.97 37.85 14.64
N ASN A 501 -18.19 37.62 15.14
CA ASN A 501 -18.77 36.28 15.26
C ASN A 501 -19.12 35.68 13.89
N LEU A 502 -19.61 36.50 12.95
CA LEU A 502 -19.84 36.11 11.54
C LEU A 502 -18.54 35.74 10.82
N GLU A 503 -17.47 36.53 10.99
CA GLU A 503 -16.15 36.22 10.43
C GLU A 503 -15.58 34.91 10.99
N LYS A 504 -15.72 34.67 12.31
CA LYS A 504 -15.31 33.40 12.94
C LYS A 504 -16.13 32.22 12.43
N ALA A 505 -17.44 32.36 12.27
CA ALA A 505 -18.30 31.32 11.72
C ALA A 505 -17.94 31.00 10.26
N ASN A 506 -17.68 32.01 9.44
CA ASN A 506 -17.25 31.85 8.04
C ASN A 506 -15.87 31.16 7.95
N MET A 507 -14.95 31.48 8.86
CA MET A 507 -13.65 30.80 8.96
C MET A 507 -13.80 29.32 9.36
N GLN A 508 -14.67 29.01 10.32
CA GLN A 508 -14.95 27.63 10.73
C GLN A 508 -15.61 26.80 9.61
N LEU A 509 -16.54 27.39 8.86
CA LEU A 509 -17.16 26.76 7.69
C LEU A 509 -16.13 26.52 6.58
N SER A 510 -15.25 27.49 6.31
CA SER A 510 -14.16 27.34 5.34
C SER A 510 -13.20 26.21 5.72
N GLN A 511 -12.85 26.08 7.01
CA GLN A 511 -12.05 24.96 7.52
C GLN A 511 -12.74 23.61 7.38
N LYS A 512 -14.07 23.55 7.58
CA LYS A 512 -14.86 22.33 7.35
C LYS A 512 -14.85 21.94 5.87
N ILE A 513 -14.99 22.89 4.95
CA ILE A 513 -14.90 22.62 3.50
C ILE A 513 -13.51 22.09 3.13
N CYS A 514 -12.42 22.67 3.64
CA CYS A 514 -11.08 22.13 3.37
C CYS A 514 -10.90 20.69 3.87
N LYS A 515 -11.50 20.33 5.00
CA LYS A 515 -11.47 18.94 5.52
C LYS A 515 -12.33 18.00 4.68
N LEU A 516 -13.50 18.45 4.24
CA LEU A 516 -14.36 17.71 3.32
C LEU A 516 -13.67 17.50 1.97
N ASP A 517 -12.97 18.51 1.45
CA ASP A 517 -12.18 18.42 0.22
C ASP A 517 -11.02 17.43 0.34
N ALA A 518 -10.29 17.44 1.46
CA ALA A 518 -9.25 16.46 1.72
C ALA A 518 -9.80 15.03 1.82
N ASN A 519 -10.96 14.84 2.48
CA ASN A 519 -11.63 13.54 2.55
C ASN A 519 -12.17 13.07 1.20
N PHE A 520 -12.77 13.98 0.42
CA PHE A 520 -13.23 13.72 -0.93
C PHE A 520 -12.05 13.32 -1.83
N GLN A 521 -10.93 14.04 -1.75
CA GLN A 521 -9.75 13.74 -2.54
C GLN A 521 -9.12 12.40 -2.14
N LYS A 522 -9.10 12.06 -0.84
CA LYS A 522 -8.68 10.74 -0.36
C LYS A 522 -9.58 9.62 -0.91
N GLN A 523 -10.90 9.74 -0.76
CA GLN A 523 -11.87 8.74 -1.25
C GLN A 523 -11.91 8.66 -2.78
N SER A 524 -11.72 9.78 -3.47
CA SER A 524 -11.62 9.83 -4.94
C SER A 524 -10.33 9.18 -5.44
N ASN A 525 -9.21 9.32 -4.72
CA ASN A 525 -7.96 8.65 -5.04
C ASN A 525 -8.04 7.14 -4.78
N GLU A 526 -8.67 6.72 -3.67
CA GLU A 526 -8.98 5.31 -3.38
C GLU A 526 -9.86 4.70 -4.49
N MET A 527 -10.92 5.40 -4.92
CA MET A 527 -11.74 5.03 -6.08
C MET A 527 -10.88 4.87 -7.34
N THR A 528 -10.05 5.85 -7.69
CA THR A 528 -9.26 5.86 -8.94
C THR A 528 -8.23 4.72 -8.99
N PHE A 529 -7.65 4.37 -7.84
CA PHE A 529 -6.67 3.28 -7.72
C PHE A 529 -7.33 1.88 -7.83
N LEU A 530 -8.57 1.72 -7.34
CA LEU A 530 -9.32 0.45 -7.36
C LEU A 530 -10.13 0.21 -8.65
N HIS A 531 -10.50 1.24 -9.42
CA HIS A 531 -11.72 1.17 -10.27
C HIS A 531 -11.65 0.50 -11.63
N GLN A 532 -10.49 0.42 -12.30
CA GLN A 532 -10.45 -0.05 -13.69
C GLN A 532 -9.44 -1.16 -13.87
N ASN A 533 -8.22 -0.92 -13.39
CA ASN A 533 -7.15 -1.89 -13.50
C ASN A 533 -7.45 -3.19 -12.75
N GLU A 534 -8.13 -3.15 -11.60
CA GLU A 534 -8.40 -4.36 -10.81
C GLU A 534 -9.51 -5.23 -11.40
N VAL A 535 -10.65 -4.64 -11.77
CA VAL A 535 -11.76 -5.39 -12.39
C VAL A 535 -11.35 -5.92 -13.76
N GLU A 536 -10.64 -5.13 -14.56
CA GLU A 536 -10.11 -5.58 -15.85
C GLU A 536 -9.10 -6.72 -15.66
N LYS A 537 -8.21 -6.64 -14.65
CA LYS A 537 -7.25 -7.70 -14.35
C LYS A 537 -7.93 -9.00 -13.91
N LEU A 538 -8.90 -8.94 -12.99
CA LEU A 538 -9.70 -10.10 -12.57
C LEU A 538 -10.50 -10.70 -13.74
N THR A 539 -11.02 -9.85 -14.64
CA THR A 539 -11.76 -10.29 -15.84
C THR A 539 -10.84 -11.02 -16.81
N LEU A 540 -9.62 -10.50 -17.00
CA LEU A 540 -8.59 -11.14 -17.81
C LEU A 540 -8.17 -12.50 -17.22
N GLU A 541 -8.05 -12.59 -15.90
CA GLU A 541 -7.71 -13.82 -15.19
C GLU A 541 -8.80 -14.88 -15.31
N ASN A 542 -10.06 -14.50 -15.13
CA ASN A 542 -11.22 -15.36 -15.41
C ASN A 542 -11.22 -15.88 -16.86
N LEU A 543 -10.91 -15.01 -17.84
CA LEU A 543 -10.85 -15.41 -19.24
C LEU A 543 -9.73 -16.44 -19.49
N LYS A 544 -8.55 -16.26 -18.88
CA LYS A 544 -7.44 -17.22 -18.96
C LYS A 544 -7.81 -18.58 -18.37
N GLN A 545 -8.42 -18.60 -17.18
CA GLN A 545 -8.86 -19.84 -16.54
C GLN A 545 -9.91 -20.58 -17.37
N LYS A 546 -10.86 -19.84 -17.98
CA LYS A 546 -11.87 -20.43 -18.87
C LYS A 546 -11.26 -21.06 -20.12
N GLN A 547 -10.30 -20.38 -20.76
CA GLN A 547 -9.57 -20.93 -21.91
C GLN A 547 -8.83 -22.22 -21.54
N LEU A 548 -8.32 -22.33 -20.31
CA LEU A 548 -7.64 -23.52 -19.82
C LEU A 548 -8.61 -24.70 -19.63
N ILE A 549 -9.80 -24.45 -19.10
CA ILE A 549 -10.86 -25.46 -18.98
C ILE A 549 -11.25 -25.99 -20.37
N ASP A 550 -11.50 -25.09 -21.33
CA ASP A 550 -11.91 -25.48 -22.69
C ASP A 550 -10.83 -26.36 -23.36
N LEU A 551 -9.55 -26.05 -23.16
CA LEU A 551 -8.43 -26.81 -23.72
C LEU A 551 -8.29 -28.20 -23.06
N LEU A 552 -8.48 -28.29 -21.74
CA LEU A 552 -8.49 -29.57 -21.01
C LEU A 552 -9.64 -30.47 -21.47
N LEU A 553 -10.84 -29.90 -21.69
CA LEU A 553 -12.00 -30.63 -22.20
C LEU A 553 -11.79 -31.13 -23.63
N GLU A 554 -11.19 -30.31 -24.52
CA GLU A 554 -10.84 -30.73 -25.89
C GLU A 554 -9.81 -31.87 -25.89
N GLN A 555 -8.81 -31.83 -25.01
CA GLN A 555 -7.83 -32.90 -24.85
C GLN A 555 -8.46 -34.19 -24.35
N LYS A 556 -9.41 -34.11 -23.42
CA LYS A 556 -10.14 -35.29 -22.92
C LYS A 556 -11.01 -35.97 -23.99
N GLN A 557 -11.49 -35.20 -24.97
CA GLN A 557 -12.30 -35.71 -26.08
C GLN A 557 -11.48 -36.39 -27.18
N LYS A 558 -10.22 -36.01 -27.36
CA LYS A 558 -9.28 -36.59 -28.33
C LYS A 558 -8.67 -37.88 -27.79
#